data_AF-A0A1F6KFX5-F1
#
_entry.id   AF-A0A1F6KFX5-F1
#
_cell.length_a   1.000
_cell.length_b   1.000
_cell.length_c   1.000
_cell.angle_alpha   90.00
_cell.angle_beta   90.00
_cell.angle_gamma   90.00
#
_symmetry.space_group_name_H-M   'P 1'
#
loop_
_entity.id
_entity.type
_entity.pdbx_description
1 polymer ?
#
loop_
_entity_poly.entity_id
_entity_poly.type
_entity_poly.pdbx_seq_one_letter_code
_entity_poly.pdbx_strand_id
1 'polypeptide(L)'
;MKNEKLKIILVLDTADSQEITVGLIIDGRKDIQTKKVIFNKTQIILPMVDKILKKHLLAPKDLSEIQINLGPGSFTGLRIGLAIANALSFVLKVPVNGKKAGEIILPIYSSSAKSKQH
;
A
#
# COMPACT_ATOMS: atom_id res chain seq x y z
N MET A 1 -2.02 25.85 21.31
CA MET A 1 -1.83 25.73 19.84
C MET A 1 -1.83 24.24 19.52
N LYS A 2 -2.79 23.72 18.76
CA LYS A 2 -2.75 22.31 18.33
C LYS A 2 -1.68 22.22 17.24
N ASN A 3 -0.61 21.46 17.48
CA ASN A 3 0.32 21.09 16.42
C ASN A 3 -0.46 20.19 15.45
N GLU A 4 -0.90 20.73 14.31
CA GLU A 4 -1.42 19.91 13.23
C GLU A 4 -0.25 19.13 12.62
N LYS A 5 -0.19 17.84 12.95
CA LYS A 5 0.82 16.93 12.40
C LYS A 5 0.52 16.77 10.90
N LEU A 6 1.54 16.96 10.05
CA LEU A 6 1.41 16.81 8.61
C LEU A 6 0.85 15.42 8.25
N LYS A 7 -0.12 15.37 7.34
CA LYS A 7 -0.68 14.10 6.85
C LYS A 7 0.30 13.46 5.87
N ILE A 8 0.87 12.33 6.28
CA ILE A 8 1.81 11.53 5.49
C ILE A 8 1.17 10.17 5.20
N ILE A 9 0.95 9.86 3.92
CA ILE A 9 0.26 8.64 3.48
C ILE A 9 1.23 7.79 2.67
N LEU A 10 1.42 6.54 3.06
CA LEU A 10 2.14 5.56 2.25
C LEU A 10 1.21 4.98 1.20
N VAL A 11 1.63 4.93 -0.06
CA VAL A 11 0.88 4.32 -1.16
C VAL A 11 1.62 3.05 -1.63
N LEU A 12 0.92 1.92 -1.73
CA LEU A 12 1.43 0.67 -2.29
C LEU A 12 0.49 0.15 -3.37
N ASP A 13 1.00 -0.03 -4.59
CA ASP A 13 0.31 -0.78 -5.64
C ASP A 13 1.13 -1.99 -6.06
N THR A 14 0.51 -3.16 -5.91
CA THR A 14 1.08 -4.47 -6.25
C THR A 14 0.10 -5.27 -7.10
N ALA A 15 -0.96 -4.63 -7.62
CA ALA A 15 -1.98 -5.27 -8.44
C ALA A 15 -1.42 -5.70 -9.81
N ASP A 16 -0.40 -5.03 -10.32
CA ASP A 16 0.26 -5.44 -11.55
C ASP A 16 1.13 -6.69 -11.35
N SER A 17 1.19 -7.58 -12.34
CA SER A 17 1.96 -8.83 -12.26
C SER A 17 3.46 -8.65 -12.49
N GLN A 18 3.87 -7.57 -13.13
CA GLN A 18 5.24 -7.27 -13.56
C GLN A 18 5.80 -5.98 -12.96
N GLU A 19 4.98 -5.21 -12.24
CA GLU A 19 5.40 -3.96 -11.62
C GLU A 19 5.04 -3.90 -10.13
N ILE A 20 5.73 -3.01 -9.41
CA ILE A 20 5.47 -2.63 -8.03
C ILE A 20 5.59 -1.11 -7.97
N THR A 21 4.61 -0.47 -7.36
CA THR A 21 4.61 0.97 -7.12
C THR A 21 4.58 1.25 -5.62
N VAL A 22 5.49 2.11 -5.16
CA VAL A 22 5.56 2.60 -3.79
C VAL A 22 5.62 4.13 -3.85
N GLY A 23 4.87 4.79 -2.98
CA GLY A 23 4.80 6.25 -2.99
C GLY A 23 4.51 6.86 -1.63
N LEU A 24 4.74 8.16 -1.51
CA LEU A 24 4.31 8.97 -0.38
C LEU A 24 3.42 10.10 -0.89
N ILE A 25 2.37 10.40 -0.12
CA ILE A 25 1.61 11.64 -0.21
C ILE A 25 1.90 12.44 1.05
N ILE A 26 2.54 13.60 0.91
CA ILE A 26 2.90 14.48 2.01
C ILE A 26 2.18 15.81 1.75
N ASP A 27 1.19 16.12 2.58
CA ASP A 27 0.40 17.36 2.45
C ASP A 27 -0.14 17.59 1.02
N GLY A 28 -0.73 16.54 0.45
CA GLY A 28 -1.28 16.54 -0.91
C GLY A 28 -0.25 16.38 -2.05
N ARG A 29 1.04 16.54 -1.79
CA ARG A 29 2.11 16.34 -2.80
C ARG A 29 2.50 14.87 -2.88
N LYS A 30 2.58 14.34 -4.10
CA LYS A 30 2.90 12.93 -4.35
C LYS A 30 4.34 12.74 -4.82
N ASP A 31 5.04 11.77 -4.26
CA ASP A 31 6.30 11.21 -4.79
C ASP A 31 6.10 9.70 -4.99
N ILE A 32 6.19 9.23 -6.22
CA ILE A 32 5.85 7.86 -6.60
C ILE A 32 7.05 7.21 -7.30
N GLN A 33 7.36 5.98 -6.92
CA GLN A 33 8.40 5.16 -7.55
C GLN A 33 7.80 3.83 -8.02
N THR A 34 7.93 3.56 -9.32
CA THR A 34 7.52 2.29 -9.92
C THR A 34 8.75 1.51 -10.38
N LYS A 35 8.74 0.19 -10.15
CA LYS A 35 9.81 -0.70 -10.58
C LYS A 35 9.25 -1.94 -11.25
N LYS A 36 9.82 -2.30 -12.41
CA LYS A 36 9.57 -3.59 -13.06
C LYS A 36 10.20 -4.71 -12.24
N VAL A 37 9.37 -5.63 -11.79
CA VAL A 37 9.71 -6.77 -10.94
C VAL A 37 8.83 -7.95 -11.33
N ILE A 38 9.46 -8.99 -11.88
CA ILE A 38 8.79 -10.23 -12.29
C ILE A 38 8.86 -11.28 -11.17
N PHE A 39 9.95 -11.31 -10.40
CA PHE A 39 10.18 -12.28 -9.32
C PHE A 39 10.56 -11.61 -8.00
N ASN A 40 10.42 -12.32 -6.88
CA ASN A 40 10.84 -11.86 -5.55
C ASN A 40 10.23 -10.52 -5.09
N LYS A 41 8.97 -10.26 -5.47
CA LYS A 41 8.25 -9.01 -5.12
C LYS A 41 8.30 -8.67 -3.63
N THR A 42 8.14 -9.66 -2.77
CA THR A 42 8.19 -9.50 -1.30
C THR A 42 9.51 -8.91 -0.80
N GLN A 43 10.63 -9.27 -1.42
CA GLN A 43 11.96 -8.80 -1.02
C GLN A 43 12.25 -7.37 -1.47
N ILE A 44 11.45 -6.82 -2.41
CA ILE A 44 11.69 -5.51 -3.00
C ILE A 44 10.82 -4.41 -2.38
N ILE A 45 9.60 -4.75 -1.94
CA ILE A 45 8.63 -3.74 -1.45
C ILE A 45 9.16 -3.02 -0.21
N LEU A 46 9.57 -3.75 0.83
CA LEU A 46 10.03 -3.13 2.07
C LEU A 46 11.28 -2.25 1.87
N PRO A 47 12.31 -2.68 1.09
CA PRO A 47 13.39 -1.78 0.72
C PRO A 47 12.95 -0.54 -0.08
N MET A 48 11.95 -0.64 -0.96
CA MET A 48 11.41 0.53 -1.66
C MET A 48 10.72 1.50 -0.69
N VAL A 49 9.96 0.98 0.29
CA VAL A 49 9.34 1.76 1.35
C VAL A 49 10.39 2.46 2.22
N ASP A 50 11.41 1.74 2.67
CA ASP A 50 12.51 2.31 3.46
C ASP A 50 13.24 3.41 2.68
N LYS A 51 13.54 3.16 1.40
CA LYS A 51 14.24 4.13 0.53
C LYS A 51 13.43 5.41 0.35
N ILE A 52 12.12 5.32 0.10
CA ILE A 52 11.30 6.52 -0.09
C ILE A 52 11.11 7.29 1.22
N LEU A 53 10.95 6.61 2.36
CA LEU A 53 10.87 7.27 3.66
C LEU A 53 12.17 8.02 3.97
N LYS A 54 13.34 7.37 3.80
CA LYS A 54 14.65 7.98 4.00
C LYS A 54 14.91 9.16 3.09
N LYS A 55 14.48 9.10 1.82
CA LYS A 55 14.56 10.23 0.87
C LYS A 55 13.89 11.50 1.41
N HIS A 56 12.83 11.34 2.19
CA HIS A 56 12.07 12.44 2.80
C HIS A 56 12.40 12.66 4.28
N LEU A 57 13.45 12.02 4.82
CA LEU A 57 13.85 12.09 6.23
C LEU A 57 12.74 11.66 7.21
N LEU A 58 11.91 10.71 6.79
CA LEU A 58 10.79 10.18 7.57
C LEU A 58 11.13 8.81 8.16
N ALA A 59 10.56 8.52 9.32
CA ALA A 59 10.52 7.19 9.92
C ALA A 59 9.13 6.55 9.68
N PRO A 60 9.01 5.20 9.76
CA PRO A 60 7.72 4.52 9.63
C PRO A 60 6.64 5.06 10.58
N LYS A 61 7.02 5.48 11.80
CA LYS A 61 6.12 6.08 12.81
C LYS A 61 5.54 7.45 12.42
N ASP A 62 6.06 8.08 11.37
CA ASP A 62 5.57 9.36 10.87
C ASP A 62 4.40 9.18 9.89
N LEU A 63 4.20 7.96 9.40
CA LEU A 63 3.03 7.62 8.60
C LEU A 63 1.74 7.85 9.40
N SER A 64 0.75 8.40 8.72
CA SER A 64 -0.59 8.65 9.26
C SER A 64 -1.65 7.72 8.68
N GLU A 65 -1.38 7.13 7.52
CA GLU A 65 -2.29 6.26 6.78
C GLU A 65 -1.50 5.42 5.77
N ILE A 66 -2.01 4.24 5.44
CA ILE A 66 -1.53 3.42 4.33
C ILE A 66 -2.66 3.31 3.31
N GLN A 67 -2.34 3.52 2.04
CA GLN A 67 -3.25 3.34 0.93
C GLN A 67 -2.73 2.24 0.02
N ILE A 68 -3.61 1.29 -0.29
CA ILE A 68 -3.29 0.16 -1.17
C ILE A 68 -4.35 -0.03 -2.24
N ASN A 69 -3.92 -0.51 -3.40
CA ASN A 69 -4.83 -1.01 -4.42
C ASN A 69 -5.42 -2.37 -3.99
N LEU A 70 -6.74 -2.45 -3.89
CA LEU A 70 -7.45 -3.68 -3.50
C LEU A 70 -7.77 -4.60 -4.67
N GLY A 71 -7.54 -4.16 -5.90
CA GLY A 71 -7.84 -4.91 -7.12
C GLY A 71 -9.02 -4.33 -7.91
N PRO A 72 -9.41 -5.00 -9.01
CA PRO A 72 -8.89 -6.31 -9.46
C PRO A 72 -7.42 -6.27 -9.91
N GLY A 73 -6.73 -7.40 -9.85
CA GLY A 73 -5.30 -7.49 -10.16
C GLY A 73 -4.70 -8.88 -9.94
N SER A 74 -3.38 -8.98 -10.06
CA SER A 74 -2.58 -10.18 -9.80
C SER A 74 -2.90 -10.75 -8.42
N PHE A 75 -3.39 -11.99 -8.37
CA PHE A 75 -3.73 -12.65 -7.12
C PHE A 75 -2.58 -12.67 -6.11
N THR A 76 -1.38 -13.03 -6.59
CA THR A 76 -0.15 -13.03 -5.78
C THR A 76 0.23 -11.61 -5.36
N GLY A 77 0.18 -10.66 -6.31
CA GLY A 77 0.50 -9.26 -6.05
C GLY A 77 -0.38 -8.65 -4.96
N LEU A 78 -1.70 -8.73 -5.13
CA LEU A 78 -2.68 -8.24 -4.16
C LEU A 78 -2.47 -8.84 -2.77
N ARG A 79 -2.26 -10.16 -2.66
CA ARG A 79 -2.01 -10.81 -1.36
C ARG A 79 -0.75 -10.28 -0.67
N ILE A 80 0.32 -10.04 -1.44
CA ILE A 80 1.56 -9.47 -0.90
C ILE A 80 1.32 -8.05 -0.39
N GLY A 81 0.70 -7.18 -1.21
CA GLY A 81 0.40 -5.81 -0.81
C GLY A 81 -0.46 -5.72 0.44
N LEU A 82 -1.51 -6.54 0.52
CA LEU A 82 -2.40 -6.60 1.68
C LEU A 82 -1.70 -7.12 2.93
N ALA A 83 -0.88 -8.18 2.82
CA ALA A 83 -0.15 -8.72 3.97
C ALA A 83 0.79 -7.66 4.57
N ILE A 84 1.50 -6.92 3.72
CA ILE A 84 2.39 -5.82 4.16
C ILE A 84 1.57 -4.69 4.78
N ALA A 85 0.49 -4.24 4.15
CA ALA A 85 -0.32 -3.15 4.66
C ALA A 85 -0.98 -3.48 6.00
N ASN A 86 -1.55 -4.68 6.15
CA ASN A 86 -2.16 -5.13 7.40
C ASN A 86 -1.10 -5.23 8.52
N ALA A 87 0.08 -5.77 8.22
CA ALA A 87 1.17 -5.85 9.20
C ALA A 87 1.67 -4.46 9.64
N LEU A 88 1.89 -3.55 8.70
CA LEU A 88 2.30 -2.17 9.00
C LEU A 88 1.21 -1.42 9.77
N SER A 89 -0.05 -1.58 9.38
CA SER A 89 -1.20 -0.99 10.10
C SER A 89 -1.26 -1.45 11.55
N PHE A 90 -1.09 -2.76 11.79
CA PHE A 90 -1.10 -3.33 13.12
C PHE A 90 0.04 -2.79 13.99
N VAL A 91 1.28 -2.76 13.46
CA VAL A 91 2.46 -2.32 14.20
C VAL A 91 2.46 -0.80 14.44
N LEU A 92 2.12 -0.01 13.42
CA LEU A 92 2.18 1.45 13.47
C LEU A 92 0.89 2.08 14.02
N LYS A 93 -0.17 1.30 14.20
CA LYS A 93 -1.51 1.75 14.61
C LYS A 93 -2.09 2.83 13.68
N VAL A 94 -1.89 2.65 12.38
CA VAL A 94 -2.39 3.57 11.34
C VAL A 94 -3.49 2.92 10.50
N PRO A 95 -4.49 3.69 10.03
CA PRO A 95 -5.54 3.20 9.14
C PRO A 95 -5.02 2.70 7.79
N VAL A 96 -5.76 1.80 7.16
CA VAL A 96 -5.55 1.36 5.77
C VAL A 96 -6.78 1.68 4.93
N ASN A 97 -6.63 2.43 3.84
CA ASN A 97 -7.75 2.86 2.98
C ASN A 97 -8.92 3.45 3.79
N GLY A 98 -8.62 4.26 4.80
CA GLY A 98 -9.62 4.86 5.70
C GLY A 98 -10.25 3.93 6.74
N LYS A 99 -9.92 2.64 6.76
CA LYS A 99 -10.39 1.69 7.79
C LYS A 99 -9.64 1.83 9.10
N LYS A 100 -10.21 1.34 10.21
CA LYS A 100 -9.57 1.42 11.53
C LYS A 100 -8.22 0.70 11.53
N ALA A 101 -7.26 1.23 12.29
CA ALA A 101 -5.96 0.60 12.46
C ALA A 101 -6.11 -0.84 13.01
N GLY A 102 -5.43 -1.79 12.38
CA GLY A 102 -5.50 -3.21 12.72
C GLY A 102 -6.75 -3.95 12.21
N GLU A 103 -7.67 -3.27 11.53
CA GLU A 103 -8.75 -3.96 10.82
C GLU A 103 -8.19 -4.69 9.60
N ILE A 104 -8.55 -5.97 9.44
CA ILE A 104 -8.08 -6.76 8.31
C ILE A 104 -8.74 -6.27 7.02
N ILE A 105 -7.90 -5.88 6.06
CA ILE A 105 -8.34 -5.56 4.70
C ILE A 105 -8.29 -6.81 3.82
N LEU A 106 -9.29 -6.97 2.95
CA LEU A 106 -9.44 -8.09 2.02
C LEU A 106 -9.38 -7.60 0.56
N PRO A 107 -8.87 -8.43 -0.37
CA PRO A 107 -8.73 -8.05 -1.76
C PRO A 107 -10.07 -8.14 -2.49
N ILE A 108 -10.23 -7.32 -3.52
CA ILE A 108 -11.34 -7.34 -4.46
C ILE A 108 -10.86 -8.10 -5.70
N TYR A 109 -11.33 -9.33 -5.84
CA TYR A 109 -11.15 -10.10 -7.06
C TYR A 109 -12.27 -9.78 -8.05
N SER A 110 -11.96 -9.74 -9.35
CA SER A 110 -13.02 -9.68 -10.36
C SER A 110 -13.87 -10.95 -10.24
N SER A 111 -15.20 -10.79 -10.13
CA SER A 111 -16.11 -11.92 -10.11
C SER A 111 -16.09 -12.60 -11.48
N SER A 112 -15.44 -13.76 -11.58
CA SER A 112 -15.69 -14.70 -12.67
C SER A 112 -16.89 -15.57 -12.31
N ALA A 113 -18.11 -14.98 -12.29
CA ALA A 113 -19.40 -15.68 -12.42
C ALA A 113 -20.61 -14.73 -12.35
N LYS A 114 -21.08 -14.25 -13.50
CA LYS A 114 -22.39 -14.67 -14.02
C LYS A 114 -22.30 -14.78 -15.53
N SER A 115 -22.12 -16.02 -15.95
CA SER A 115 -22.55 -16.58 -17.22
C SER A 115 -23.97 -16.16 -17.59
N LYS A 116 -24.19 -15.97 -18.90
CA LYS A 116 -25.47 -16.06 -19.62
C LYS A 116 -26.60 -16.68 -18.79
N GLN A 117 -27.66 -15.92 -18.54
CA GLN A 117 -29.02 -16.46 -18.41
C GLN A 117 -29.96 -15.53 -19.17
N HIS A 118 -30.52 -16.11 -20.23
CA HIS A 118 -31.63 -15.73 -21.12
C HIS A 118 -31.89 -14.25 -21.45
#